data_AF-A0A7Z8KNI1-F1
#
_entry.id   AF-A0A7Z8KNI1-F1
#
_cell.length_a   1.000
_cell.length_b   1.000
_cell.length_c   1.000
_cell.angle_alpha   90.00
_cell.angle_beta   90.00
_cell.angle_gamma   90.00
#
_symmetry.space_group_name_H-M   'P 1'
#
loop_
_entity.id
_entity.type
_entity.pdbx_description
1 polymer ?
#
loop_
_entity_poly.entity_id
_entity_poly.type
_entity_poly.pdbx_seq_one_letter_code
_entity_poly.pdbx_strand_id
1 'polypeptide(L)'
;MIKETLKVLFIDNCTLQEAADKLGVTQNDIRDRLIMLQHMGYVREICNNSSPKSSACCSCTAASSCSGNTGISSSKAYQLTEKGERICRN
;
A
#
# COMPACT_ATOMS: atom_id res chain seq x y z
N MET A 1 16.73 -3.59 7.93
CA MET A 1 15.39 -3.11 8.34
C MET A 1 14.54 -2.55 7.19
N ILE A 2 15.05 -1.62 6.34
CA ILE A 2 14.31 -1.10 5.16
C ILE A 2 13.98 -2.20 4.16
N LYS A 3 14.97 -3.05 3.83
CA LYS A 3 14.81 -4.17 2.90
C LYS A 3 13.78 -5.19 3.40
N GLU A 4 13.79 -5.58 4.68
CA GLU A 4 12.78 -6.49 5.22
C GLU A 4 11.38 -5.89 5.15
N THR A 5 11.21 -4.60 5.50
CA THR A 5 9.90 -3.94 5.43
C THR A 5 9.36 -3.93 4.00
N LEU A 6 10.21 -3.63 3.01
CA LEU A 6 9.82 -3.66 1.59
C LEU A 6 9.48 -5.09 1.12
N LYS A 7 10.26 -6.10 1.51
CA LYS A 7 10.00 -7.49 1.12
C LYS A 7 8.67 -7.98 1.68
N VAL A 8 8.43 -7.77 2.96
CA VAL A 8 7.21 -8.24 3.61
C VAL A 8 5.97 -7.58 2.99
N LEU A 9 6.03 -6.28 2.69
CA LEU A 9 4.88 -5.56 2.14
C LEU A 9 4.65 -5.83 0.65
N PHE A 10 5.70 -5.90 -0.18
CA PHE A 10 5.56 -5.88 -1.64
C PHE A 10 5.98 -7.17 -2.35
N ILE A 11 6.70 -8.06 -1.67
CA ILE A 11 7.12 -9.36 -2.24
C ILE A 11 6.27 -10.47 -1.62
N ASP A 12 6.17 -10.50 -0.29
CA ASP A 12 5.30 -11.44 0.42
C ASP A 12 3.82 -11.03 0.35
N ASN A 13 3.52 -9.82 -0.15
CA ASN A 13 2.18 -9.25 -0.25
C ASN A 13 1.41 -9.24 1.07
N CYS A 14 2.10 -9.04 2.19
CA CYS A 14 1.47 -8.95 3.50
C CYS A 14 0.70 -7.64 3.65
N THR A 15 -0.45 -7.73 4.31
CA THR A 15 -1.16 -6.57 4.85
C THR A 15 -0.33 -5.85 5.92
N LEU A 16 -0.72 -4.62 6.28
CA LEU A 16 -0.03 -3.86 7.34
C LEU A 16 -0.02 -4.61 8.69
N GLN A 17 -1.09 -5.34 9.01
CA GLN A 17 -1.18 -6.14 10.23
C GLN A 17 -0.21 -7.33 10.18
N GLU A 18 -0.24 -8.13 9.11
CA GLU A 18 0.67 -9.27 8.96
C GLU A 18 2.13 -8.84 8.93
N ALA A 19 2.43 -7.69 8.33
CA ALA A 19 3.76 -7.12 8.32
C ALA A 19 4.22 -6.67 9.71
N ALA A 20 3.32 -6.07 10.49
CA ALA A 20 3.56 -5.69 11.87
C ALA A 20 3.85 -6.92 12.74
N ASP A 21 3.04 -7.97 12.61
CA ASP A 21 3.22 -9.24 13.33
C ASP A 21 4.54 -9.92 12.96
N LYS A 22 4.86 -10.03 11.67
CA LYS A 22 6.13 -10.62 11.19
C LYS A 22 7.36 -9.86 11.66
N LEU A 23 7.27 -8.54 11.78
CA LEU A 23 8.39 -7.67 12.15
C LEU A 23 8.43 -7.34 13.66
N GLY A 24 7.47 -7.86 14.44
CA GLY A 24 7.37 -7.62 15.88
C GLY A 24 7.17 -6.15 16.24
N VAL A 25 6.46 -5.38 15.40
CA VAL A 25 6.21 -3.94 15.58
C VAL A 25 4.73 -3.63 15.49
N THR A 26 4.32 -2.38 15.71
CA THR A 26 2.91 -1.98 15.57
C THR A 26 2.56 -1.66 14.12
N GLN A 27 1.27 -1.67 13.77
CA GLN A 27 0.84 -1.17 12.45
C GLN A 27 1.24 0.29 12.21
N ASN A 28 1.30 1.12 13.27
CA ASN A 28 1.70 2.53 13.14
C ASN A 28 3.17 2.65 12.76
N ASP A 29 4.04 1.81 13.33
CA ASP A 29 5.44 1.73 12.90
C ASP A 29 5.56 1.39 11.41
N ILE A 30 4.72 0.48 10.91
CA ILE A 30 4.71 0.14 9.48
C ILE A 30 4.24 1.34 8.63
N ARG A 31 3.23 2.10 9.09
CA ARG A 31 2.78 3.32 8.40
C ARG A 31 3.88 4.39 8.37
N ASP A 32 4.55 4.62 9.48
CA ASP A 32 5.65 5.59 9.57
C ASP A 32 6.82 5.17 8.66
N ARG A 33 7.13 3.87 8.62
CA ARG A 33 8.11 3.33 7.68
C ARG A 33 7.68 3.52 6.23
N LEU A 34 6.41 3.33 5.87
CA LEU A 34 5.92 3.59 4.52
C LEU A 34 6.12 5.05 4.10
N ILE A 35 5.87 6.01 4.99
CA ILE A 35 6.13 7.44 4.75
C ILE A 35 7.62 7.67 4.50
N MET A 36 8.50 7.11 5.35
CA MET A 36 9.94 7.21 5.16
C MET A 36 10.40 6.57 3.84
N LEU A 37 9.91 5.38 3.51
CA LEU A 37 10.22 4.68 2.26
C LEU A 37 9.78 5.49 1.04
N GLN A 38 8.64 6.19 1.13
CA GLN A 38 8.17 7.09 0.09
C GLN A 38 9.09 8.29 -0.08
N HIS A 39 9.44 8.96 1.02
CA HIS A 39 10.38 10.09 1.00
C HIS A 39 11.77 9.70 0.47
N MET A 40 12.23 8.48 0.77
CA MET A 40 13.48 7.94 0.24
C MET A 40 13.39 7.49 -1.24
N GLY A 41 12.20 7.54 -1.83
CA GLY A 41 11.94 7.16 -3.22
C GLY A 41 12.00 5.66 -3.47
N TYR A 42 11.76 4.82 -2.45
CA TYR A 42 11.65 3.37 -2.63
C TYR A 42 10.24 2.94 -3.04
N VAL A 43 9.23 3.64 -2.52
CA VAL A 43 7.82 3.43 -2.87
C VAL A 43 7.21 4.73 -3.38
N ARG A 44 6.15 4.62 -4.16
CA ARG A 44 5.28 5.75 -4.53
C ARG A 44 3.86 5.45 -4.11
N GLU A 45 3.16 6.47 -3.63
CA GLU A 45 1.72 6.40 -3.43
C GLU A 45 1.05 6.37 -4.80
N ILE A 46 0.18 5.39 -5.02
CA ILE A 46 -0.73 5.38 -6.16
C ILE A 46 -2.03 6.02 -5.68
N CYS A 47 -2.30 7.21 -6.16
CA CYS A 47 -3.56 7.87 -5.92
C CYS A 47 -4.69 7.01 -6.52
N ASN A 48 -5.62 6.55 -5.68
CA ASN A 48 -6.98 6.22 -6.12
C ASN A 48 -7.83 7.50 -6.21
N ASN A 49 -7.19 8.63 -6.50
CA ASN A 49 -7.82 9.94 -6.53
C ASN A 49 -8.43 10.18 -7.91
N SER A 50 -9.36 9.30 -8.27
CA SER A 50 -10.47 9.72 -9.11
C SER A 50 -11.49 10.34 -8.16
N SER A 51 -11.50 11.68 -8.06
CA SER A 51 -12.78 12.40 -7.93
C SER A 51 -13.87 11.66 -8.72
N PRO A 52 -15.14 11.57 -8.27
CA PRO A 52 -16.14 10.67 -8.85
C PRO A 52 -16.42 11.07 -10.31
N LYS A 53 -15.62 10.54 -11.23
CA LYS A 53 -15.97 10.42 -12.63
C LYS A 53 -16.78 9.15 -12.68
N SER A 54 -18.08 9.36 -12.76
CA SER A 54 -19.08 8.37 -13.12
C SER A 54 -18.52 7.31 -14.08
N SER A 55 -18.97 6.07 -13.81
CA SER A 55 -19.14 4.96 -14.76
C SER A 55 -17.90 4.34 -15.40
N ALA A 56 -16.94 3.86 -14.60
CA ALA A 56 -16.05 2.80 -15.08
C ALA A 56 -15.43 2.04 -13.90
N CYS A 57 -16.26 1.30 -13.17
CA CYS A 57 -15.81 -0.01 -12.71
C CYS A 57 -15.42 -0.78 -13.99
N CYS A 58 -14.13 -0.89 -14.26
CA CYS A 58 -13.65 -1.66 -15.41
C CYS A 58 -13.97 -3.14 -15.15
N SER A 59 -15.14 -3.56 -15.63
CA SER A 59 -15.54 -4.93 -15.94
C SER A 59 -15.73 -5.90 -14.78
N CYS A 60 -16.19 -5.43 -13.61
CA CYS A 60 -16.71 -6.33 -12.57
C CYS A 60 -18.26 -6.30 -12.55
N THR A 61 -18.89 -7.21 -13.30
CA THR A 61 -20.36 -7.40 -13.34
C THR A 61 -20.97 -7.88 -11.99
N ALA A 62 -20.16 -8.06 -10.95
CA ALA A 62 -20.59 -8.61 -9.66
C ALA A 62 -20.49 -7.62 -8.47
N ALA A 63 -20.06 -6.38 -8.68
CA ALA A 63 -19.80 -5.45 -7.56
C ALA A 63 -20.99 -4.52 -7.25
N SER A 64 -22.16 -5.08 -6.94
CA SER A 64 -23.32 -4.30 -6.49
C SER A 64 -23.26 -3.87 -5.02
N SER A 65 -22.15 -4.13 -4.32
CA SER A 65 -22.03 -3.91 -2.87
C SER A 65 -20.89 -2.97 -2.43
N CYS A 66 -20.23 -2.27 -3.35
CA CYS A 66 -19.36 -1.16 -2.96
C CYS A 66 -20.19 0.11 -2.65
N SER A 67 -21.13 -0.04 -1.72
CA SER A 67 -21.86 1.07 -1.13
C SER A 67 -20.89 1.88 -0.29
N GLY A 68 -20.36 2.94 -0.87
CA GLY A 68 -19.63 3.96 -0.16
C GLY A 68 -20.56 4.62 0.84
N ASN A 69 -20.31 4.41 2.14
CA ASN A 69 -20.60 5.39 3.17
C ASN A 69 -19.90 5.00 4.49
N THR A 70 -18.65 5.40 4.67
CA THR A 70 -18.09 5.71 5.99
C THR A 70 -16.88 6.61 5.79
N GLY A 71 -16.91 7.79 6.42
CA GLY A 71 -15.71 8.58 6.60
C GLY A 71 -14.65 7.79 7.36
N ILE A 72 -13.41 8.25 7.21
CA ILE A 72 -12.16 7.80 7.85
C ILE A 72 -11.27 6.96 6.94
N SER A 73 -10.09 7.55 6.68
CA SER A 73 -8.88 6.97 6.11
C SER A 73 -8.93 6.65 4.62
N SER A 74 -8.48 7.63 3.83
CA SER A 74 -7.95 7.41 2.48
C SER A 74 -7.05 6.18 2.48
N SER A 75 -7.54 5.05 1.95
CA SER A 75 -6.73 3.86 1.72
C SER A 75 -5.68 4.19 0.66
N LYS A 76 -4.53 4.71 1.12
CA LYS A 76 -3.39 4.99 0.26
C LYS A 76 -2.82 3.67 -0.22
N ALA A 77 -2.87 3.44 -1.52
CA ALA A 77 -2.16 2.32 -2.15
C ALA A 77 -0.72 2.74 -2.41
N TYR A 78 0.22 1.81 -2.29
CA TYR A 78 1.63 2.03 -2.57
C TYR A 78 2.14 1.02 -3.59
N GLN A 79 3.16 1.41 -4.35
CA GLN A 79 3.88 0.52 -5.26
C GLN A 79 5.39 0.77 -5.18
N LEU A 80 6.17 -0.29 -5.37
CA LEU A 80 7.62 -0.18 -5.52
C LEU A 80 7.98 0.70 -6.72
N THR A 81 9.01 1.53 -6.52
CA THR A 81 9.73 2.16 -7.62
C THR A 81 10.84 1.22 -8.12
N GLU A 82 11.47 1.56 -9.24
CA GLU A 82 12.66 0.84 -9.73
C GLU A 82 13.76 0.77 -8.66
N LYS A 83 13.94 1.86 -7.88
CA LYS A 83 14.90 1.91 -6.77
C LYS A 83 14.53 0.92 -5.65
N GLY A 84 13.25 0.83 -5.31
CA GLY A 84 12.73 -0.13 -4.33
C GLY A 84 12.91 -1.58 -4.79
N GLU A 85 12.64 -1.86 -6.06
CA GLU A 85 12.85 -3.20 -6.64
C GLU A 85 14.31 -3.64 -6.58
N ARG A 86 15.26 -2.74 -6.89
CA ARG A 86 16.71 -3.05 -6.82
C ARG A 86 17.13 -3.50 -5.41
N ILE A 87 16.61 -2.85 -4.35
CA ILE A 87 16.90 -3.25 -2.96
C ILE A 87 16.29 -4.62 -2.62
N CYS A 88 15.09 -4.93 -3.13
CA CYS A 88 14.47 -6.22 -2.87
C CYS A 88 15.21 -7.37 -3.55
N ARG A 89 15.79 -7.15 -4.74
CA ARG A 89 16.52 -8.17 -5.53
C ARG A 89 17.92 -8.47 -4.98
N ASN A 90 18.59 -7.49 -4.37
CA ASN A 90 19.98 -7.57 -3.93
C ASN A 90 20.08 -7.83 -2.44
#